data_AF-A0A1F6KAX8-F1
#
_entry.id   AF-A0A1F6KAX8-F1
#
_cell.length_a   1.000
_cell.length_b   1.000
_cell.length_c   1.000
_cell.angle_alpha   90.00
_cell.angle_beta   90.00
_cell.angle_gamma   90.00
#
_symmetry.space_group_name_H-M   'P 1'
#
loop_
_entity.id
_entity.type
_entity.pdbx_description
1 polymer ?
#
loop_
_entity_poly.entity_id
_entity_poly.type
_entity_poly.pdbx_seq_one_letter_code
_entity_poly.pdbx_strand_id
1 'polypeptide(L)' 'MVNNAIIVELKAKPFLHKDDVSQLWHYLKNSEFTLGFLINFGEPTGVRIVRRVYELTRTSSA' A
#
# COMPACT_ATOMS: atom_id res chain seq x y z
N MET A 1 15.56 1.29 -13.11
CA MET A 1 14.30 1.66 -12.43
C MET A 1 13.17 1.28 -13.34
N VAL A 2 12.23 0.42 -12.92
CA VAL A 2 11.00 0.21 -13.69
C VAL A 2 9.98 1.24 -13.18
N ASN A 3 9.72 2.24 -14.02
CA ASN A 3 8.61 3.18 -14.04
C ASN A 3 8.23 4.04 -12.81
N ASN A 4 9.08 4.21 -11.79
CA ASN A 4 8.90 5.24 -10.74
C ASN A 4 7.46 5.38 -10.18
N ALA A 5 6.73 4.26 -10.14
CA ALA A 5 5.30 4.24 -9.90
C ALA A 5 5.01 3.69 -8.51
N ILE A 6 3.83 4.03 -8.00
CA ILE A 6 3.37 3.70 -6.66
C ILE A 6 2.03 2.97 -6.73
N ILE A 7 1.74 2.16 -5.72
CA ILE A 7 0.43 1.56 -5.54
C ILE A 7 -0.46 2.55 -4.79
N VAL A 8 -1.66 2.81 -5.31
CA VAL A 8 -2.69 3.59 -4.61
C VAL A 8 -3.98 2.78 -4.58
N GLU A 9 -4.45 2.48 -3.38
CA GLU A 9 -5.74 1.82 -3.13
C GLU A 9 -6.70 2.82 -2.47
N LEU A 10 -7.86 3.03 -3.09
CA LEU A 10 -8.88 3.98 -2.62
C LEU A 10 -10.08 3.23 -2.05
N LYS A 11 -10.57 3.68 -0.91
CA LYS A 11 -11.78 3.14 -0.25
C LYS A 11 -12.69 4.26 0.24
N ALA A 12 -13.95 3.92 0.45
CA ALA A 12 -14.96 4.77 1.08
C ALA A 12 -15.73 3.96 2.14
N LYS A 13 -14.97 3.34 3.06
CA LYS A 13 -15.52 2.52 4.14
C LYS A 13 -15.66 3.36 5.42
N PRO A 14 -16.67 3.11 6.27
CA PRO A 14 -16.80 3.78 7.56
C PRO A 14 -15.56 3.63 8.46
N PHE A 15 -14.79 2.56 8.29
CA PHE A 15 -13.50 2.33 8.93
C PHE A 15 -12.67 1.31 8.14
N LEU A 16 -11.35 1.38 8.28
CA LEU A 16 -10.42 0.38 7.73
C LEU A 16 -10.23 -0.80 8.69
N HIS A 17 -10.24 -2.01 8.14
CA HIS A 17 -9.88 -3.23 8.85
C HIS A 17 -8.41 -3.58 8.65
N LYS A 18 -7.89 -4.48 9.49
CA LYS A 18 -6.52 -5.01 9.34
C LYS A 18 -6.31 -5.68 7.98
N ASP A 19 -7.34 -6.36 7.46
CA ASP A 19 -7.27 -7.05 6.17
C ASP A 19 -7.10 -6.10 4.98
N ASP A 20 -7.65 -4.87 5.06
CA ASP A 20 -7.42 -3.84 4.06
C ASP A 20 -5.93 -3.47 3.97
N VAL A 21 -5.23 -3.44 5.12
CA VAL A 21 -3.78 -3.18 5.17
C VAL A 21 -3.00 -4.40 4.71
N SER A 22 -3.45 -5.62 5.06
CA SER A 22 -2.83 -6.87 4.60
C SER A 22 -2.90 -7.01 3.08
N GLN A 23 -4.01 -6.59 2.46
CA GLN A 23 -4.18 -6.58 1.01
C GLN A 23 -3.14 -5.67 0.34
N LEU A 24 -2.96 -4.43 0.83
CA LEU A 24 -1.90 -3.53 0.35
C LEU A 24 -0.51 -4.17 0.47
N TRP A 25 -0.24 -4.87 1.58
CA TRP A 25 1.01 -5.61 1.76
C TRP A 25 1.20 -6.74 0.75
N HIS A 26 0.14 -7.48 0.40
CA HIS A 26 0.23 -8.52 -0.61
C HIS A 26 0.57 -7.95 -1.99
N TYR A 27 0.01 -6.79 -2.36
CA TYR A 27 0.36 -6.13 -3.61
C TYR A 27 1.81 -5.65 -3.62
N LEU A 28 2.29 -5.05 -2.52
CA LEU A 28 3.70 -4.64 -2.41
C LEU A 28 4.66 -5.83 -2.48
N LYS A 29 4.35 -6.94 -1.81
CA LYS A 29 5.20 -8.14 -1.82
C LYS A 29 5.27 -8.85 -3.17
N ASN A 30 4.19 -8.84 -3.93
CA ASN A 30 4.08 -9.55 -5.21
C ASN A 30 4.28 -8.63 -6.43
N SER A 31 4.80 -7.42 -6.23
CA SER A 31 5.10 -6.48 -7.32
C SER A 31 6.51 -5.92 -7.18
N GLU A 32 6.96 -5.20 -8.21
CA GLU A 32 8.24 -4.49 -8.16
C GLU A 32 8.14 -3.10 -7.48
N PHE A 33 6.95 -2.74 -6.98
CA PHE A 33 6.71 -1.45 -6.36
C PHE A 33 7.11 -1.44 -4.88
N THR A 34 7.75 -0.35 -4.47
CA THR A 34 8.28 -0.21 -3.11
C THR A 34 7.43 0.68 -2.20
N LEU A 35 6.45 1.40 -2.77
CA LEU A 35 5.63 2.36 -2.05
C LEU A 35 4.15 2.16 -2.37
N GLY A 36 3.35 2.06 -1.31
CA GLY A 36 1.90 1.90 -1.38
C GLY A 36 1.18 2.87 -0.46
N PHE A 37 0.05 3.40 -0.92
CA PHE A 37 -0.90 4.18 -0.15
C PHE A 37 -2.26 3.51 -0.15
N LEU A 38 -2.85 3.34 1.04
CA LEU A 38 -4.26 3.02 1.23
C LEU A 38 -4.95 4.28 1.76
N ILE A 39 -5.85 4.84 0.96
CA ILE A 39 -6.57 6.08 1.26
C ILE A 39 -8.05 5.76 1.43
N ASN A 40 -8.59 6.06 2.59
CA ASN A 40 -10.00 5.87 2.90
C ASN A 40 -10.70 7.23 3.09
N PHE A 41 -11.70 7.50 2.26
CA PHE A 41 -12.52 8.72 2.30
C PHE A 41 -13.86 8.52 3.04
N GLY A 42 -14.14 7.32 3.55
CA GLY A 42 -15.43 7.00 4.17
C GLY A 42 -15.48 7.15 5.69
N GLU A 43 -14.35 7.46 6.34
CA GLU A 43 -14.33 7.63 7.80
C GLU A 43 -15.04 8.94 8.21
N PRO A 44 -15.94 8.92 9.21
CA PRO A 44 -16.65 10.13 9.66
C PRO A 44 -15.72 11.23 10.15
N THR A 45 -14.54 10.86 10.64
CA THR A 45 -13.54 11.78 11.19
C THR A 45 -12.63 12.40 10.12
N GLY A 46 -12.83 12.08 8.84
CA GLY A 46 -12.07 12.62 7.71
C GLY A 46 -11.33 11.56 6.92
N VAL A 47 -10.38 12.01 6.09
CA VAL A 47 -9.62 11.12 5.20
C VAL A 47 -8.52 10.42 5.98
N ARG A 48 -8.54 9.09 5.98
CA ARG A 48 -7.47 8.27 6.56
C ARG A 48 -6.50 7.83 5.48
N ILE A 49 -5.22 8.11 5.71
CA ILE A 49 -4.13 7.76 4.80
C ILE A 49 -3.17 6.82 5.51
N VAL A 50 -2.98 5.62 4.96
CA VAL A 50 -2.01 4.63 5.43
C VAL A 50 -0.90 4.49 4.39
N ARG A 51 0.32 4.83 4.77
CA ARG A 51 1.53 4.67 3.94
C ARG A 51 2.27 3.40 4.30
N ARG A 52 2.73 2.65 3.29
CA ARG A 52 3.58 1.46 3.46
C ARG A 52 4.76 1.51 2.50
N VAL A 53 5.93 1.18 3.02
CA VAL A 53 7.16 1.03 2.25
C VAL A 53 7.58 -0.42 2.35
N TYR A 54 7.82 -1.04 1.21
CA TYR A 54 8.38 -2.38 1.11
C TYR A 54 9.72 -2.27 0.39
N GLU A 55 10.78 -2.59 1.12
CA GLU A 55 12.10 -2.68 0.54
C GLU A 55 12.25 -4.08 -0.08
N LEU A 56 12.45 -4.12 -1.39
CA LEU A 56 12.81 -5.36 -2.06
C LEU A 56 14.24 -5.68 -1.61
N THR A 57 14.40 -6.64 -0.70
CA THR A 57 15.71 -7.27 -0.49
C THR A 57 16.01 -8.13 -1.72
N ARG A 58 16.42 -7.49 -2.81
CA ARG A 58 17.08 -8.18 -3.92
C ARG A 58 18.48 -8.47 -3.41
N THR A 59 18.65 -9.58 -2.70
CA THR A 59 19.98 -10.14 -2.48
C THR A 59 20.56 -10.35 -3.87
N SER A 60 21.48 -9.47 -4.28
CA SER A 60 22.34 -9.74 -5.42
C SER A 60 23.06 -11.04 -5.10
N SER A 61 22.63 -12.13 -5.71
CA SER A 61 23.42 -13.34 -5.79
C SER A 61 24.68 -13.00 -6.57
N ALA A 62 25.75 -12.73 -5.83
CA ALA A 62 27.13 -12.70 -6.30
C ALA A 62 27.78 -14.06 -6.02
#